data_AF-A0A3G6S226-F1
#
_entry.id   AF-A0A3G6S226-F1
#
_cell.length_a   1.000
_cell.length_b   1.000
_cell.length_c   1.000
_cell.angle_alpha   90.00
_cell.angle_beta   90.00
_cell.angle_gamma   90.00
#
_symmetry.space_group_name_H-M   'P 1'
#
loop_
_entity.id
_entity.type
_entity.pdbx_description
1 polymer ?
#
loop_
_entity_poly.entity_id
_entity_poly.type
_entity_poly.pdbx_seq_one_letter_code
_entity_poly.pdbx_strand_id
1 'polypeptide(L)'
;MNIDEQKDEVIFFRIKSEKKKDWRKICSNKQISLTSLIINSVENRMMDDERRKVLAFIEKQDNIFGKIENNINQVAKIANGQKFISESQLSNFSDKLSEIVILKKEQNEIFTKIYAKLSR
;
A
#
# COMPACT_ATOMS: atom_id res chain seq x y z
N MET A 1 23.11 8.55 -22.50
CA MET A 1 21.81 9.17 -22.83
C MET A 1 21.69 10.41 -21.98
N ASN A 2 21.80 11.60 -22.58
CA ASN A 2 21.58 12.86 -21.88
C ASN A 2 20.10 12.91 -21.47
N ILE A 3 19.85 12.84 -20.17
CA ILE A 3 18.59 13.26 -19.60
C ILE A 3 18.68 14.78 -19.66
N ASP A 4 18.09 15.38 -20.68
CA ASP A 4 17.82 16.81 -20.68
C ASP A 4 17.19 17.15 -19.32
N GLU A 5 17.81 18.06 -18.59
CA GLU A 5 17.20 18.78 -17.48
C GLU A 5 15.98 19.54 -18.04
N GLN A 6 14.85 18.85 -18.20
CA GLN A 6 13.58 19.51 -18.52
C GLN A 6 13.26 20.43 -17.35
N LYS A 7 13.53 21.73 -17.53
CA LYS A 7 13.18 22.76 -16.57
C LYS A 7 11.66 22.78 -16.41
N ASP A 8 11.21 22.90 -15.17
CA ASP A 8 9.79 23.08 -14.88
C ASP A 8 9.26 24.33 -15.59
N GLU A 9 8.18 24.18 -16.34
CA GLU A 9 7.47 25.29 -17.00
C GLU A 9 6.20 25.67 -16.25
N VAL A 10 5.84 26.95 -16.29
CA VAL A 10 4.63 27.48 -15.64
C VAL A 10 3.54 27.72 -16.67
N ILE A 11 2.38 27.10 -16.47
CA ILE A 11 1.19 27.31 -17.29
C ILE A 11 0.23 28.27 -16.58
N PHE A 12 -0.09 29.39 -17.23
CA PHE A 12 -1.12 30.31 -16.77
C PHE A 12 -2.43 30.07 -17.51
N PHE A 13 -3.52 29.83 -16.77
CA PHE A 13 -4.86 29.73 -17.34
C PHE A 13 -5.87 30.44 -16.44
N ARG A 14 -6.98 30.89 -17.05
CA ARG A 14 -8.04 31.62 -16.37
C ARG A 14 -9.18 30.67 -16.00
N ILE A 15 -9.67 30.80 -14.77
CA ILE A 15 -10.86 30.11 -14.27
C ILE A 15 -11.70 31.08 -13.44
N LYS A 16 -12.98 30.76 -13.26
CA LYS A 16 -13.85 31.49 -12.33
C LYS A 16 -13.28 31.42 -10.91
N SER A 17 -13.37 32.54 -10.19
CA SER A 17 -12.84 32.66 -8.82
C SER A 17 -13.48 31.64 -7.87
N GLU A 18 -14.77 31.37 -8.02
CA GLU A 18 -15.51 30.35 -7.27
C GLU A 18 -14.92 28.94 -7.47
N LYS A 19 -14.65 28.55 -8.72
CA LYS A 19 -14.02 27.26 -9.03
C LYS A 19 -12.64 27.13 -8.39
N LYS A 20 -11.86 28.20 -8.38
CA LYS A 20 -10.55 28.21 -7.69
C LYS A 20 -10.71 27.98 -6.18
N LYS A 21 -11.75 28.52 -5.55
CA LYS A 21 -12.06 28.28 -4.13
C LYS A 21 -12.44 26.81 -3.90
N ASP A 22 -13.28 26.24 -4.74
CA ASP A 22 -13.68 24.84 -4.65
C ASP A 22 -12.47 23.91 -4.76
N TRP A 23 -11.58 24.16 -5.73
CA TRP A 23 -10.37 23.37 -5.91
C TRP A 23 -9.44 23.45 -4.70
N ARG A 24 -9.27 24.64 -4.10
CA ARG A 24 -8.50 24.79 -2.86
C ARG A 24 -9.13 24.00 -1.70
N LYS A 25 -10.46 23.97 -1.59
CA LYS A 25 -11.15 23.17 -0.58
C LYS A 25 -10.90 21.67 -0.76
N ILE A 26 -10.93 21.18 -2.01
CA ILE A 26 -10.59 19.80 -2.34
C ILE A 26 -9.13 19.50 -1.93
N CYS A 27 -8.20 20.37 -2.30
CA CYS A 27 -6.78 20.26 -1.94
C CYS A 27 -6.58 20.19 -0.42
N SER A 28 -7.24 21.05 0.36
CA SER A 28 -7.17 21.02 1.82
C SER A 28 -7.75 19.74 2.41
N ASN A 29 -8.90 19.27 1.93
CA ASN A 29 -9.52 18.05 2.44
C ASN A 29 -8.67 16.81 2.13
N LYS A 30 -8.07 16.76 0.94
CA LYS A 30 -7.21 15.65 0.49
C LYS A 30 -5.75 15.81 0.93
N GLN A 31 -5.38 16.96 1.51
CA GLN A 31 -3.99 17.30 1.84
C GLN A 31 -3.06 17.13 0.61
N ILE A 32 -3.46 17.69 -0.53
CA ILE A 32 -2.71 17.68 -1.80
C ILE A 32 -2.51 19.10 -2.30
N SER A 33 -1.54 19.30 -3.20
CA SER A 33 -1.30 20.60 -3.82
C SER A 33 -2.29 20.87 -4.97
N LEU A 34 -2.45 22.13 -5.35
CA LEU A 34 -3.24 22.48 -6.53
C LEU A 34 -2.56 21.99 -7.82
N THR A 35 -1.23 22.06 -7.86
CA THR A 35 -0.41 21.54 -8.95
C THR A 35 -0.66 20.05 -9.15
N SER A 36 -0.56 19.24 -8.10
CA SER A 36 -0.78 17.79 -8.20
C SER A 36 -2.23 17.45 -8.48
N LEU A 37 -3.20 18.20 -7.95
CA LEU A 37 -4.61 18.06 -8.36
C LEU A 37 -4.77 18.24 -9.87
N ILE A 38 -4.19 19.28 -10.46
CA ILE A 38 -4.31 19.57 -11.89
C ILE A 38 -3.56 18.52 -12.71
N ILE A 39 -2.29 18.28 -12.42
CA ILE A 39 -1.43 17.34 -13.16
C ILE A 39 -2.05 15.95 -13.13
N ASN A 40 -2.36 15.41 -11.94
CA ASN A 40 -2.93 14.07 -11.83
C ASN A 40 -4.30 13.97 -12.51
N SER A 41 -5.11 15.04 -12.51
CA SER A 41 -6.40 15.02 -13.20
C SER A 41 -6.25 15.04 -14.72
N VAL A 42 -5.30 15.82 -15.24
CA VAL A 42 -5.03 15.92 -16.69
C VAL A 42 -4.40 14.63 -17.21
N GLU A 43 -3.48 14.04 -16.45
CA GLU A 43 -2.79 12.80 -16.80
C GLU A 43 -3.60 11.53 -16.45
N ASN A 44 -4.80 11.68 -15.88
CA ASN A 44 -5.64 10.58 -15.41
C ASN A 44 -4.90 9.63 -14.44
N ARG A 45 -4.07 10.20 -13.55
CA ARG A 45 -3.32 9.49 -12.52
C ARG A 45 -4.07 9.51 -11.18
N MET A 46 -3.78 8.51 -10.35
CA MET A 46 -4.27 8.45 -8.98
C MET A 46 -3.81 9.66 -8.16
N MET A 47 -4.68 10.19 -7.29
CA MET A 47 -4.36 11.34 -6.45
C MET A 47 -3.38 10.96 -5.34
N ASP A 48 -2.56 11.92 -4.90
CA ASP A 48 -1.53 11.67 -3.88
C ASP A 48 -2.11 11.21 -2.53
N ASP A 49 -3.34 11.63 -2.20
CA ASP A 49 -4.04 11.16 -1.00
C ASP A 49 -4.46 9.70 -1.09
N GLU A 50 -4.89 9.26 -2.27
CA GLU A 50 -5.23 7.87 -2.55
C GLU A 50 -3.98 7.00 -2.52
N ARG A 51 -2.89 7.46 -3.15
CA ARG A 51 -1.59 6.77 -3.13
C ARG A 51 -1.09 6.57 -1.69
N ARG A 52 -1.19 7.61 -0.83
CA ARG A 52 -0.83 7.49 0.59
C ARG A 52 -1.66 6.44 1.33
N LYS A 53 -2.98 6.40 1.10
CA LYS A 53 -3.85 5.38 1.73
C LYS A 53 -3.46 3.97 1.31
N VAL A 54 -3.14 3.78 0.02
CA VAL A 54 -2.67 2.49 -0.51
C VAL A 54 -1.36 2.08 0.16
N LEU A 55 -0.37 2.98 0.25
CA LEU A 55 0.91 2.71 0.90
C LEU A 55 0.73 2.35 2.38
N ALA A 56 -0.08 3.11 3.12
CA ALA A 56 -0.38 2.82 4.52
C ALA A 56 -1.08 1.46 4.71
N PHE A 57 -1.93 1.07 3.76
CA PHE A 57 -2.53 -0.26 3.76
C PHE A 57 -1.47 -1.36 3.57
N ILE A 58 -0.56 -1.20 2.59
CA ILE A 58 0.52 -2.17 2.35
C ILE A 58 1.42 -2.30 3.58
N GLU A 59 1.83 -1.19 4.19
CA GLU A 59 2.66 -1.17 5.40
C GLU A 59 1.96 -1.86 6.59
N LYS A 60 0.65 -1.63 6.77
CA LYS A 60 -0.12 -2.32 7.81
C LYS A 60 -0.15 -3.83 7.58
N GLN A 61 -0.29 -4.26 6.33
CA GLN A 61 -0.27 -5.68 5.98
C GLN A 61 1.11 -6.31 6.25
N ASP A 62 2.19 -5.63 5.88
CA ASP A 62 3.56 -6.11 6.10
C ASP A 62 3.85 -6.29 7.60
N ASN A 63 3.46 -5.31 8.42
CA ASN A 63 3.54 -5.39 9.88
C ASN A 63 2.77 -6.58 10.48
N ILE A 64 1.61 -6.94 9.92
CA ILE A 64 0.83 -8.11 10.38
C ILE A 64 1.60 -9.40 10.04
N PHE A 65 2.13 -9.53 8.83
CA PHE A 65 2.88 -10.71 8.43
C PHE A 65 4.20 -10.86 9.20
N GLY A 66 4.90 -9.77 9.54
CA GLY A 66 6.06 -9.83 10.42
C GLY A 66 5.74 -10.37 11.81
N LYS A 67 4.55 -10.07 12.37
CA LYS A 67 4.09 -10.68 13.63
C LYS A 67 3.80 -12.17 13.50
N ILE A 68 3.21 -12.58 12.39
CA ILE A 68 2.95 -14.01 12.09
C ILE A 68 4.27 -14.77 11.98
N GLU A 69 5.24 -14.24 11.24
CA GLU A 69 6.58 -14.82 11.12
C GLU A 69 7.27 -14.96 12.47
N ASN A 70 7.21 -13.93 13.32
CA ASN A 70 7.74 -13.99 14.67
C ASN A 70 7.10 -15.11 15.51
N ASN A 71 5.79 -15.31 15.41
CA ASN A 71 5.10 -16.39 16.12
C ASN A 71 5.51 -17.77 15.61
N ILE A 72 5.63 -17.94 14.29
CA ILE A 72 6.14 -19.18 13.67
C ILE A 72 7.54 -19.51 14.19
N ASN A 73 8.43 -18.51 14.21
CA ASN A 73 9.79 -18.65 14.72
C ASN A 73 9.82 -19.03 16.21
N GLN A 74 8.91 -18.50 17.02
CA GLN A 74 8.79 -18.87 18.43
C GLN A 74 8.34 -20.33 18.60
N VAL A 75 7.34 -20.78 17.84
CA VAL A 75 6.90 -22.18 17.86
C VAL A 75 8.04 -23.11 17.48
N ALA A 76 8.80 -22.78 16.43
CA ALA A 76 9.96 -23.56 16.02
C ALA A 76 11.04 -23.64 17.12
N LYS A 77 11.33 -22.52 17.80
CA LYS A 77 12.27 -22.51 18.94
C LYS A 77 11.80 -23.39 20.09
N ILE A 78 10.51 -23.36 20.43
CA ILE A 78 9.93 -24.19 21.51
C ILE A 78 10.04 -25.67 21.14
N ALA A 79 9.63 -26.05 19.92
CA ALA A 79 9.69 -27.43 19.44
C ALA A 79 11.13 -27.97 19.45
N ASN A 80 12.09 -27.18 18.95
CA ASN A 80 13.50 -27.56 18.93
C ASN A 80 14.12 -27.66 20.33
N GLY A 81 13.72 -26.77 21.25
CA GLY A 81 14.24 -26.73 22.61
C GLY A 81 13.68 -27.83 23.52
N GLN A 82 12.38 -28.11 23.43
CA GLN A 82 11.72 -29.12 24.28
C GLN A 82 11.91 -30.55 23.75
N LYS A 83 12.36 -30.72 22.48
CA LYS A 83 12.47 -32.02 21.77
C LYS A 83 11.19 -32.86 21.75
N PHE A 84 10.07 -32.28 22.17
CA PHE A 84 8.75 -32.89 22.21
C PHE A 84 7.70 -31.82 21.94
N ILE A 85 6.85 -32.07 20.95
CA ILE A 85 5.65 -31.29 20.68
C ILE A 85 4.49 -32.28 20.63
N SER A 86 3.36 -31.96 21.25
CA SER A 86 2.20 -32.84 21.15
C SER A 86 1.64 -32.83 19.73
N GLU A 87 1.15 -33.98 19.28
CA GLU A 87 0.58 -34.14 17.94
C GLU A 87 -0.60 -33.17 17.70
N SER A 88 -1.41 -32.92 18.73
CA SER A 88 -2.51 -31.95 18.67
C SER A 88 -2.05 -30.51 18.49
N GLN A 89 -0.95 -30.09 19.14
CA GLN A 89 -0.36 -28.77 18.93
C GLN A 89 0.28 -28.64 17.55
N LEU A 90 0.94 -29.69 17.06
CA LEU A 90 1.53 -29.72 15.73
C LEU A 90 0.44 -29.65 14.64
N SER A 91 -0.65 -30.40 14.79
CA SER A 91 -1.80 -30.36 13.88
C SER A 91 -2.42 -28.96 13.84
N ASN A 92 -2.73 -28.38 15.00
CA ASN A 92 -3.30 -27.03 15.08
C ASN A 92 -2.38 -25.98 14.43
N PHE A 93 -1.06 -26.11 14.61
CA PHE A 93 -0.09 -25.22 13.98
C PHE A 93 -0.05 -25.40 12.45
N SER A 94 -0.08 -26.65 11.97
CA SER A 94 -0.14 -26.98 10.55
C SER A 94 -1.40 -26.43 9.87
N ASP A 95 -2.55 -26.52 10.55
CA ASP A 95 -3.81 -25.98 10.05
C ASP A 95 -3.75 -24.45 9.93
N LYS A 96 -3.19 -23.78 10.94
CA LYS A 96 -3.00 -22.32 10.92
C LYS A 96 -2.00 -21.88 9.86
N LEU A 97 -0.92 -22.63 9.64
CA LEU A 97 0.02 -22.38 8.56
C LEU A 97 -0.65 -22.50 7.18
N SER A 98 -1.50 -23.53 7.00
CA SER A 98 -2.25 -23.73 5.76
C SER A 98 -3.20 -22.57 5.49
N GLU A 99 -3.89 -22.07 6.51
CA GLU A 99 -4.73 -20.87 6.44
C GLU A 99 -3.91 -19.63 6.03
N ILE A 100 -2.73 -19.43 6.63
CA ILE A 100 -1.83 -18.31 6.29
C ILE A 100 -1.38 -18.36 4.83
N VAL A 101 -1.09 -19.55 4.29
CA VAL A 101 -0.70 -19.71 2.87
C VAL A 101 -1.82 -19.23 1.93
N ILE A 102 -3.07 -19.59 2.24
CA ILE A 102 -4.24 -19.15 1.47
C ILE A 102 -4.39 -17.62 1.54
N LEU A 103 -4.34 -17.05 2.74
CA LEU A 103 -4.45 -15.60 2.95
C LEU A 103 -3.33 -14.83 2.25
N LYS A 104 -2.11 -15.37 2.22
CA LYS A 104 -0.97 -14.74 1.51
C LYS A 104 -1.20 -14.73 0.00
N LYS A 105 -1.78 -15.78 -0.56
CA LYS A 105 -2.13 -15.84 -1.98
C LYS A 105 -3.16 -14.76 -2.34
N GLU A 106 -4.25 -14.67 -1.58
CA GLU A 106 -5.28 -13.64 -1.78
C GLU A 106 -4.69 -12.22 -1.67
N GLN A 107 -3.82 -11.99 -0.68
CA GLN A 107 -3.11 -10.72 -0.54
C GLN A 107 -2.27 -10.39 -1.79
N ASN A 108 -1.50 -11.35 -2.31
CA ASN A 108 -0.66 -11.13 -3.48
C ASN A 108 -1.49 -10.80 -4.74
N GLU A 109 -2.67 -11.40 -4.87
CA GLU A 109 -3.62 -11.06 -5.93
C GLU A 109 -4.14 -9.63 -5.79
N ILE A 110 -4.47 -9.20 -4.57
CA ILE A 110 -4.88 -7.82 -4.27
C ILE A 110 -3.75 -6.84 -4.58
N PHE A 111 -2.52 -7.13 -4.15
CA PHE A 111 -1.36 -6.29 -4.44
C PHE A 111 -1.09 -6.18 -5.93
N THR A 112 -1.20 -7.28 -6.68
CA THR A 112 -1.08 -7.25 -8.15
C THR A 112 -2.11 -6.31 -8.78
N LYS A 113 -3.37 -6.35 -8.32
CA LYS A 113 -4.42 -5.43 -8.78
C LYS A 113 -4.13 -3.97 -8.41
N ILE A 114 -3.56 -3.72 -7.24
CA ILE A 114 -3.12 -2.40 -6.79
C ILE A 114 -1.98 -1.89 -7.68
N TYR A 115 -0.93 -2.69 -7.92
CA TYR A 115 0.19 -2.32 -8.78
C TYR A 115 -0.27 -2.01 -10.21
N ALA A 116 -1.19 -2.80 -10.78
CA ALA A 116 -1.75 -2.54 -12.10
C ALA A 116 -2.52 -1.21 -12.17
N LYS A 117 -3.08 -0.73 -11.05
CA LYS A 117 -3.74 0.58 -10.96
C LYS A 117 -2.77 1.73 -10.70
N LEU A 118 -1.63 1.47 -10.07
CA LEU A 118 -0.60 2.48 -9.78
C LEU A 118 0.40 2.70 -10.93
N SER A 119 0.57 1.70 -11.81
CA SER A 119 1.52 1.72 -12.93
C SER A 119 0.96 2.34 -14.22
N ARG A 120 -0.31 2.78 -14.20
CA ARG A 120 -0.95 3.57 -15.25
C ARG A 120 -0.99 5.03 -14.80
#